data_AF-A0A3N5HT42-F1
#
_entry.id   AF-A0A3N5HT42-F1
#
_cell.length_a   1.000
_cell.length_b   1.000
_cell.length_c   1.000
_cell.angle_alpha   90.00
_cell.angle_beta   90.00
_cell.angle_gamma   90.00
#
_symmetry.space_group_name_H-M   'P 1'
#
loop_
_entity.id
_entity.type
_entity.pdbx_description
1 polymer ?
#
loop_
_entity_poly.entity_id
_entity_poly.type
_entity_poly.pdbx_seq_one_letter_code
_entity_poly.pdbx_strand_id
1 'polypeptide(L)'
;MTDPSDTPPHLKAVDVEIKTQPSFLGRLRAYFFTGLVVTAPIAITIWATYWFVTFFDAWVKPFIPSVYNPDTYLSFQVPGFGLLFALITITIIGALAANLVGRTVIGLWDKLLNRTPVVRSIYKGSKQIFETIFAQKGASFRYVCLVEWPRRDCWSIAFVSREVDGGQVGLEPGRDMYAIYVST
;
A
#
# COMPACT_ATOMS: atom_id res chain seq x y z
N MET A 1 -62.74 60.38 -8.09
CA MET A 1 -62.07 59.10 -8.42
C MET A 1 -60.67 59.14 -7.85
N THR A 2 -60.46 58.45 -6.73
CA THR A 2 -59.15 58.14 -6.15
C THR A 2 -59.27 56.68 -5.72
N ASP A 3 -58.61 55.81 -6.47
CA ASP A 3 -58.64 54.36 -6.35
C ASP A 3 -57.92 53.92 -5.05
N PRO A 4 -58.56 53.11 -4.18
CA PRO A 4 -57.92 52.63 -2.96
C PRO A 4 -56.84 51.54 -3.18
N SER A 5 -56.50 51.18 -4.42
CA SER A 5 -55.48 50.16 -4.69
C SER A 5 -54.06 50.65 -4.93
N ASP A 6 -53.76 51.95 -4.78
CA ASP A 6 -52.41 52.47 -5.05
C ASP A 6 -51.46 52.22 -3.87
N THR A 7 -50.94 50.99 -3.81
CA THR A 7 -49.95 50.55 -2.81
C THR A 7 -48.56 50.95 -3.31
N PRO A 8 -47.73 51.66 -2.52
CA PRO A 8 -46.42 52.10 -3.00
C PRO A 8 -45.53 50.89 -3.36
N PRO A 9 -44.68 51.00 -4.40
CA PRO A 9 -43.90 49.89 -4.90
C PRO A 9 -42.96 49.36 -3.80
N HIS A 10 -43.08 48.06 -3.55
CA HIS A 10 -42.29 47.28 -2.61
C HIS A 10 -40.81 47.37 -2.99
N LEU A 11 -40.04 48.14 -2.21
CA LEU A 11 -38.59 48.23 -2.33
C LEU A 11 -38.00 46.82 -2.12
N LYS A 12 -37.47 46.23 -3.21
CA LYS A 12 -36.69 44.99 -3.12
C LYS A 12 -35.50 45.24 -2.20
N ALA A 13 -35.45 44.52 -1.08
CA ALA A 13 -34.26 44.44 -0.27
C ALA A 13 -33.13 43.91 -1.17
N VAL A 14 -32.14 44.76 -1.44
CA VAL A 14 -30.90 44.33 -2.08
C VAL A 14 -30.13 43.60 -1.00
N ASP A 15 -30.10 42.27 -1.07
CA ASP A 15 -29.29 41.45 -0.18
C ASP A 15 -27.81 41.74 -0.46
N VAL A 16 -27.23 42.62 0.35
CA VAL A 16 -25.80 42.91 0.32
C VAL A 16 -25.08 41.75 0.98
N GLU A 17 -24.52 40.85 0.17
CA GLU A 17 -23.65 39.78 0.65
C GLU A 17 -22.35 40.39 1.22
N ILE A 18 -22.29 40.53 2.54
CA ILE A 18 -21.10 40.98 3.27
C ILE A 18 -20.04 39.88 3.17
N LYS A 19 -19.22 39.94 2.11
CA LYS A 19 -18.04 39.08 1.94
C LYS A 19 -17.05 39.38 3.08
N THR A 20 -17.07 38.54 4.11
CA THR A 20 -16.14 38.67 5.25
C THR A 20 -14.72 38.57 4.73
N GLN A 21 -13.97 39.68 4.80
CA GLN A 21 -12.58 39.70 4.37
C GLN A 21 -11.80 38.68 5.21
N PRO A 22 -11.04 37.76 4.60
CA PRO A 22 -10.31 36.76 5.36
C PRO A 22 -9.32 37.46 6.29
N SER A 23 -9.46 37.21 7.60
CA SER A 23 -8.57 37.73 8.63
C SER A 23 -7.12 37.45 8.26
N PHE A 24 -6.23 38.42 8.50
CA PHE A 24 -4.78 38.28 8.28
C PHE A 24 -4.23 37.01 8.95
N LEU A 25 -4.70 36.71 10.17
CA LEU A 25 -4.40 35.48 10.90
C LEU A 25 -4.88 34.22 10.14
N GLY A 26 -6.02 34.33 9.47
CA GLY A 26 -6.62 33.29 8.64
C GLY A 26 -5.81 32.94 7.40
N ARG A 27 -5.10 33.91 6.82
CA ARG A 27 -4.17 33.68 5.70
C ARG A 27 -2.84 33.11 6.19
N LEU A 28 -2.32 33.61 7.31
CA LEU A 28 -1.07 33.11 7.91
C LEU A 28 -1.17 31.63 8.30
N ARG A 29 -2.26 31.21 8.96
CA ARG A 29 -2.49 29.78 9.28
C ARG A 29 -2.54 28.91 8.02
N ALA A 30 -3.17 29.40 6.95
CA ALA A 30 -3.32 28.65 5.71
C ALA A 30 -1.94 28.42 5.06
N TYR A 31 -1.09 29.46 5.02
CA TYR A 31 0.27 29.32 4.51
C TYR A 31 1.13 28.39 5.38
N PHE A 32 0.99 28.42 6.71
CA PHE A 32 1.68 27.48 7.60
C PHE A 32 1.28 26.02 7.33
N PHE A 33 -0.03 25.73 7.27
CA PHE A 33 -0.50 24.37 6.99
C PHE A 33 -0.10 23.89 5.59
N THR A 34 -0.19 24.75 4.58
CA THR A 34 0.27 24.43 3.24
C THR A 34 1.78 24.14 3.23
N GLY A 35 2.60 24.98 3.89
CA GLY A 35 4.04 24.76 4.01
C GLY A 35 4.41 23.47 4.74
N LEU A 36 3.69 23.15 5.82
CA LEU A 36 3.85 21.90 6.56
C LEU A 36 3.51 20.68 5.70
N VAL A 37 2.38 20.70 5.01
CA VAL A 37 1.94 19.59 4.14
C VAL A 37 2.91 19.37 2.98
N VAL A 38 3.46 20.45 2.41
CA VAL A 38 4.45 20.36 1.32
C VAL A 38 5.80 19.85 1.80
N THR A 39 6.22 20.22 3.01
CA THR A 39 7.53 19.81 3.58
C THR A 39 7.47 18.44 4.27
N ALA A 40 6.29 18.01 4.72
CA ALA A 40 6.10 16.76 5.44
C ALA A 40 6.69 15.53 4.72
N PRO A 41 6.50 15.32 3.39
CA PRO A 41 7.08 14.16 2.71
C PRO A 41 8.60 14.10 2.82
N ILE A 42 9.28 15.24 2.66
CA ILE A 42 10.75 15.33 2.73
C ILE A 42 11.22 15.13 4.18
N ALA A 43 10.54 15.73 5.15
CA ALA A 43 10.87 15.54 6.55
C ALA A 43 10.69 14.06 6.98
N ILE A 44 9.60 13.42 6.53
CA ILE A 44 9.30 12.01 6.80
C ILE A 44 10.37 11.11 6.18
N THR A 45 10.82 11.36 4.94
CA THR A 45 11.84 10.53 4.31
C THR A 45 13.20 10.65 5.01
N ILE A 46 13.62 11.87 5.37
CA ILE A 46 14.85 12.09 6.13
C ILE A 46 14.76 11.40 7.50
N TRP A 47 13.65 11.58 8.21
CA TRP A 47 13.42 10.97 9.52
C TRP A 47 13.42 9.44 9.44
N ALA A 48 12.69 8.86 8.49
CA ALA A 48 12.61 7.41 8.31
C ALA A 48 13.97 6.82 7.93
N THR A 49 14.73 7.50 7.06
CA THR A 49 16.08 7.06 6.67
C THR A 49 17.03 7.08 7.87
N TYR A 50 17.03 8.17 8.65
CA TYR A 50 17.86 8.28 9.85
C TYR A 50 17.49 7.21 10.89
N TRP A 51 16.19 7.02 11.14
CA TRP A 51 15.69 6.00 12.07
C TRP A 51 16.09 4.59 11.62
N PHE A 52 15.95 4.26 10.33
CA PHE A 52 16.31 2.96 9.80
C PHE A 52 17.81 2.67 9.92
N VAL A 53 18.66 3.63 9.53
CA VAL A 53 20.12 3.49 9.61
C VAL A 53 20.58 3.32 11.05
N THR A 54 20.09 4.16 11.97
CA THR A 54 20.47 4.07 13.39
C THR A 54 19.99 2.79 14.06
N PHE A 55 18.78 2.32 13.74
CA PHE A 55 18.26 1.04 14.21
C PHE A 55 19.13 -0.14 13.74
N PHE A 56 19.49 -0.14 12.45
CA PHE A 56 20.28 -1.21 11.86
C PHE A 56 21.73 -1.20 12.35
N ASP A 57 22.35 -0.03 12.45
CA ASP A 57 23.67 0.15 13.06
C ASP A 57 23.69 -0.36 14.50
N ALA A 58 22.65 -0.10 15.30
CA ALA A 58 22.55 -0.59 16.67
C ALA A 58 22.45 -2.12 16.75
N TRP A 59 21.79 -2.77 15.77
CA TRP A 59 21.74 -4.23 15.66
C TRP A 59 23.04 -4.83 15.17
N VAL A 60 23.78 -4.14 14.30
CA VAL A 60 24.97 -4.66 13.62
C VAL A 60 26.27 -4.38 14.38
N LYS A 61 26.43 -3.20 14.99
CA LYS A 61 27.63 -2.81 15.78
C LYS A 61 28.03 -3.84 16.84
N PRO A 62 27.13 -4.52 17.56
CA PRO A 62 27.49 -5.58 18.50
C PRO A 62 28.16 -6.80 17.86
N PHE A 63 27.94 -7.04 16.56
CA PHE A 63 28.50 -8.16 15.81
C PHE A 63 29.73 -7.77 14.98
N ILE A 64 30.07 -6.47 14.90
CA ILE A 64 31.23 -5.97 14.15
C ILE A 64 32.38 -5.65 15.11
N PRO A 65 33.58 -6.26 14.93
CA PRO A 65 34.79 -5.87 15.65
C PRO A 65 35.12 -4.39 15.44
N SER A 66 35.53 -3.70 16.51
CA SER A 66 35.82 -2.26 16.58
C SER A 66 36.81 -1.70 15.55
N VAL A 67 37.48 -2.55 14.78
CA VAL A 67 38.45 -2.21 13.72
C VAL A 67 37.76 -1.64 12.47
N TYR A 68 36.49 -1.95 12.24
CA TYR A 68 35.70 -1.45 11.12
C TYR A 68 34.90 -0.18 11.44
N ASN A 69 35.17 0.51 12.56
CA ASN A 69 34.54 1.80 12.86
C ASN A 69 35.07 2.89 11.90
N PRO A 70 34.24 3.39 10.97
CA PRO A 70 34.64 4.46 10.04
C PRO A 70 34.73 5.84 10.72
N ASP A 71 34.48 5.93 12.03
CA ASP A 71 34.59 7.15 12.83
C ASP A 71 36.01 7.76 12.84
N THR A 72 37.02 7.04 12.34
CA THR A 72 38.41 7.54 12.32
C THR A 72 38.75 8.33 11.04
N TYR A 73 37.97 8.24 9.96
CA TYR A 73 38.40 8.80 8.66
C TYR A 73 37.41 9.70 7.91
N LEU A 74 36.11 9.68 8.20
CA LEU A 74 35.17 10.64 7.62
C LEU A 74 34.10 11.05 8.63
N SER A 75 33.96 12.36 8.85
CA SER A 75 32.92 13.00 9.67
C SER A 75 31.50 12.91 9.09
N PHE A 76 31.30 12.06 8.08
CA PHE A 76 30.01 11.67 7.55
C PHE A 76 29.89 10.15 7.68
N GLN A 77 28.97 9.67 8.52
CA GLN A 77 28.52 8.28 8.50
C GLN A 77 28.01 8.00 7.10
N VAL A 78 28.77 7.28 6.27
CA VAL A 78 28.32 6.90 4.93
C VAL A 78 27.07 6.03 5.13
N PRO A 79 25.85 6.52 4.80
CA PRO A 79 24.61 5.82 5.12
C PRO A 79 24.37 4.55 4.28
N GLY A 80 25.43 3.98 3.72
CA GLY A 80 25.40 2.88 2.75
C GLY A 80 25.88 1.54 3.29
N PHE A 81 26.67 1.50 4.37
CA PHE A 81 27.20 0.21 4.87
C PHE A 81 26.09 -0.65 5.50
N GLY A 82 25.23 -0.05 6.32
CA GLY A 82 24.03 -0.72 6.84
C GLY A 82 23.10 -1.18 5.72
N LEU A 83 22.86 -0.33 4.71
CA LEU A 83 22.05 -0.69 3.54
C LEU A 83 22.66 -1.84 2.73
N LEU A 84 23.97 -1.81 2.50
CA LEU A 84 24.71 -2.85 1.77
C LEU A 84 24.70 -4.18 2.54
N PHE A 85 24.95 -4.14 3.85
CA PHE A 85 24.89 -5.31 4.70
C PHE A 85 23.47 -5.89 4.79
N ALA A 86 22.45 -5.03 4.91
CA ALA A 86 21.04 -5.45 4.85
C ALA A 86 20.72 -6.13 3.51
N LEU A 87 21.15 -5.54 2.39
CA LEU A 87 20.94 -6.09 1.06
C LEU A 87 21.59 -7.47 0.91
N ILE A 88 22.85 -7.62 1.33
CA ILE A 88 23.56 -8.90 1.31
C ILE A 88 22.85 -9.93 2.20
N THR A 89 22.50 -9.55 3.44
CA THR A 89 21.85 -10.44 4.41
C THR A 89 20.48 -10.90 3.91
N ILE A 90 19.64 -9.99 3.44
CA ILE A 90 18.32 -10.30 2.88
C ILE A 90 18.47 -11.20 1.64
N THR A 91 19.46 -10.94 0.78
CA THR A 91 19.73 -11.76 -0.40
C THR A 91 20.14 -13.18 -0.01
N ILE A 92 21.01 -13.35 0.99
CA ILE A 92 21.40 -14.67 1.50
C ILE A 92 20.20 -15.39 2.10
N ILE A 93 19.39 -14.72 2.92
CA ILE A 93 18.17 -15.30 3.50
C ILE A 93 17.20 -15.73 2.39
N GLY A 94 17.01 -14.89 1.36
CA GLY A 94 16.17 -15.21 0.20
C GLY A 94 16.70 -16.39 -0.60
N ALA A 95 18.01 -16.45 -0.86
CA ALA A 95 18.65 -17.56 -1.55
C ALA A 95 18.54 -18.87 -0.75
N LEU A 96 18.70 -18.81 0.58
CA LEU A 96 18.46 -19.95 1.45
C LEU A 96 17.00 -20.39 1.37
N ALA A 97 16.04 -19.47 1.48
CA ALA A 97 14.61 -19.75 1.40
C ALA A 97 14.19 -20.36 0.04
N ALA A 98 14.85 -19.97 -1.06
CA ALA A 98 14.60 -20.53 -2.38
C ALA A 98 15.09 -21.99 -2.50
N ASN A 99 16.18 -22.34 -1.80
CA ASN A 99 16.76 -23.68 -1.79
C ASN A 99 15.93 -24.69 -0.98
N LEU A 100 16.01 -25.97 -1.37
CA LEU A 100 15.27 -27.07 -0.74
C LEU A 100 15.51 -27.17 0.78
N VAL A 101 16.76 -26.93 1.21
CA VAL A 101 17.13 -26.92 2.64
C VAL A 101 16.42 -25.79 3.38
N GLY A 102 16.40 -24.57 2.84
CA GLY A 102 15.74 -23.45 3.51
C GLY A 102 14.23 -23.60 3.54
N ARG A 103 13.59 -24.13 2.48
CA ARG A 103 12.16 -24.48 2.51
C ARG A 103 11.85 -25.46 3.63
N THR A 104 12.70 -26.46 3.82
CA THR A 104 12.54 -27.47 4.88
C THR A 104 12.71 -26.85 6.28
N VAL A 105 13.74 -26.03 6.46
CA VAL A 105 14.00 -25.31 7.73
C VAL A 105 12.83 -24.37 8.07
N ILE A 106 12.36 -23.56 7.12
CA ILE A 106 11.22 -22.65 7.29
C ILE A 106 9.96 -23.45 7.68
N GLY A 107 9.70 -24.58 7.02
CA GLY A 107 8.59 -25.46 7.38
C GLY A 107 8.67 -26.04 8.79
N LEU A 108 9.88 -26.37 9.27
CA LEU A 108 10.12 -26.81 10.65
C LEU A 108 9.84 -25.68 11.66
N TRP A 109 10.29 -24.46 11.36
CA TRP A 109 9.99 -23.28 12.18
C TRP A 109 8.49 -22.99 12.24
N ASP A 110 7.80 -23.04 11.11
CA ASP A 110 6.34 -22.92 11.05
C ASP A 110 5.66 -23.94 11.96
N LYS A 111 6.10 -25.20 11.91
CA LYS A 111 5.53 -26.28 12.72
C LYS A 111 5.78 -26.08 14.23
N LEU A 112 6.97 -25.58 14.59
CA LEU A 112 7.33 -25.30 15.98
C LEU A 112 6.51 -24.13 16.55
N LEU A 113 6.42 -23.02 15.82
CA LEU A 113 5.67 -21.84 16.23
C LEU A 113 4.16 -22.14 16.32
N ASN A 114 3.63 -22.97 15.42
CA ASN A 114 2.23 -23.40 15.45
C ASN A 114 1.85 -24.28 16.65
N ARG A 115 2.81 -24.83 17.39
CA ARG A 115 2.54 -25.58 18.62
C ARG A 115 2.31 -24.71 19.85
N THR A 116 2.66 -23.43 19.80
CA THR A 116 2.52 -22.52 20.94
C THR A 116 1.24 -21.68 20.76
N PRO A 117 0.17 -21.91 21.55
CA PRO A 117 -1.17 -21.38 21.26
C PRO A 117 -1.26 -19.85 21.20
N VAL A 118 -0.46 -19.13 21.99
CA VAL A 118 -0.43 -17.65 21.98
C VAL A 118 0.36 -17.11 20.78
N VAL A 119 1.52 -17.68 20.48
CA VAL A 119 2.42 -17.20 19.41
C VAL A 119 1.87 -17.55 18.02
N ARG A 120 1.13 -18.66 17.90
CA ARG A 120 0.53 -19.11 16.65
C ARG A 120 -0.39 -18.08 15.99
N SER A 121 -1.27 -17.41 16.75
CA SER A 121 -2.23 -16.48 16.17
C SER A 121 -1.54 -15.25 15.59
N ILE A 122 -0.56 -14.70 16.31
CA ILE A 122 0.24 -13.56 15.90
C ILE A 122 1.07 -13.92 14.66
N TYR A 123 1.77 -15.06 14.68
CA TYR A 123 2.59 -15.50 13.54
C TYR A 123 1.76 -15.70 12.28
N LYS A 124 0.62 -16.41 12.38
CA LYS A 124 -0.26 -16.64 11.22
C LYS A 124 -0.88 -15.34 10.71
N GLY A 125 -1.33 -14.45 11.60
CA GLY A 125 -1.88 -13.16 11.22
C GLY A 125 -0.87 -12.30 10.47
N SER A 126 0.36 -12.17 10.99
CA SER A 126 1.43 -11.46 10.30
C SER A 126 1.77 -12.09 8.95
N LYS A 127 1.96 -13.42 8.90
CA LYS A 127 2.27 -14.14 7.66
C LYS A 127 1.18 -13.92 6.61
N GLN A 128 -0.09 -13.98 6.99
CA GLN A 128 -1.22 -13.76 6.11
C GLN A 128 -1.26 -12.33 5.54
N ILE A 129 -0.97 -11.31 6.36
CA ILE A 129 -0.90 -9.92 5.90
C ILE A 129 0.19 -9.79 4.83
N PHE A 130 1.38 -10.34 5.08
CA PHE A 130 2.46 -10.34 4.09
C PHE A 130 2.07 -11.09 2.82
N GLU A 131 1.58 -12.33 2.93
CA GLU A 131 1.11 -13.12 1.79
C GLU A 131 0.07 -12.37 0.98
N THR A 132 -0.87 -11.68 1.63
CA THR A 132 -1.91 -10.88 0.95
C THR A 132 -1.30 -9.70 0.20
N ILE A 133 -0.46 -8.89 0.85
CA ILE A 133 0.16 -7.71 0.21
C ILE A 133 1.00 -8.12 -1.01
N PHE A 134 1.69 -9.25 -0.93
CA PHE A 134 2.49 -9.77 -2.05
C PHE A 134 1.64 -10.50 -3.10
N ALA A 135 0.54 -11.17 -2.72
CA ALA A 135 -0.36 -11.87 -3.64
C ALA A 135 -1.31 -10.93 -4.41
N GLN A 136 -1.62 -9.75 -3.87
CA GLN A 136 -2.48 -8.74 -4.50
C GLN A 136 -1.97 -8.27 -5.87
N LYS A 137 -0.69 -8.53 -6.21
CA LYS A 137 -0.15 -8.23 -7.55
C LYS A 137 -0.60 -9.22 -8.64
N GLY A 138 -1.21 -10.37 -8.30
CA GLY A 138 -1.60 -11.42 -9.24
C GLY A 138 -3.09 -11.56 -9.54
N ALA A 139 -3.99 -10.99 -8.72
CA ALA A 139 -5.44 -11.19 -8.81
C ALA A 139 -6.19 -9.91 -9.24
N SER A 140 -5.64 -9.20 -10.23
CA SER A 140 -6.35 -8.05 -10.79
C SER A 140 -7.40 -8.58 -11.77
N PHE A 141 -8.67 -8.55 -11.37
CA PHE A 141 -9.84 -8.61 -12.26
C PHE A 141 -9.73 -7.44 -13.26
N ARG A 142 -8.91 -7.60 -14.31
CA ARG A 142 -8.60 -6.50 -15.23
C ARG A 142 -9.58 -6.36 -16.38
N TYR A 143 -10.35 -7.41 -16.65
CA TYR A 143 -11.10 -7.49 -17.90
C TYR A 143 -12.57 -7.79 -17.63
N VAL A 144 -13.41 -6.95 -18.22
CA VAL A 144 -14.85 -7.17 -18.36
C VAL A 144 -15.07 -7.72 -19.76
N CYS A 145 -15.82 -8.81 -19.88
CA CYS A 145 -16.19 -9.40 -21.17
C CYS A 145 -17.72 -9.48 -21.30
N LEU A 146 -18.19 -9.56 -22.54
CA LEU A 146 -19.57 -9.85 -22.88
C LEU A 146 -19.66 -11.33 -23.24
N VAL A 147 -20.57 -12.06 -22.61
CA VAL A 147 -20.81 -13.47 -22.88
C VAL A 147 -22.27 -13.69 -23.26
N GLU A 148 -22.52 -14.56 -24.23
CA GLU A 148 -23.88 -14.99 -24.56
C GLU A 148 -24.38 -15.98 -23.50
N TRP A 149 -25.29 -15.53 -22.64
CA TRP A 149 -25.94 -16.33 -21.59
C TRP A 149 -27.24 -15.63 -21.16
N PRO A 150 -28.37 -16.34 -20.93
CA PRO A 150 -28.55 -17.81 -20.89
C PRO A 150 -28.87 -18.46 -22.24
N ARG A 151 -29.19 -17.68 -23.28
CA ARG A 151 -29.54 -18.17 -24.63
C ARG A 151 -28.85 -17.33 -25.69
N ARG A 152 -28.81 -17.85 -26.92
CA ARG A 152 -28.27 -17.13 -28.09
C ARG A 152 -28.93 -15.75 -28.22
N ASP A 153 -28.13 -14.77 -28.64
CA ASP A 153 -28.51 -13.35 -28.78
C ASP A 153 -28.82 -12.61 -27.46
N CYS A 154 -28.61 -13.22 -26.29
CA CYS A 154 -28.69 -12.54 -24.99
C CYS A 154 -27.30 -12.34 -24.40
N TRP A 155 -26.83 -11.10 -24.37
CA TRP A 155 -25.49 -10.75 -23.89
C TRP A 155 -25.52 -10.31 -22.42
N SER A 156 -24.67 -10.93 -21.60
CA SER A 156 -24.49 -10.61 -20.20
C SER A 156 -23.06 -10.09 -19.95
N ILE A 157 -22.94 -9.12 -19.07
CA ILE A 157 -21.64 -8.61 -18.62
C ILE A 157 -21.04 -9.63 -17.65
N ALA A 158 -19.78 -9.98 -17.86
CA ALA A 158 -19.05 -10.92 -17.02
C ALA A 158 -17.67 -10.36 -16.64
N PHE A 159 -17.22 -10.72 -15.44
CA PHE A 159 -15.89 -10.34 -14.95
C PHE A 159 -14.94 -11.53 -15.07
N VAL A 160 -13.80 -11.31 -15.73
CA VAL A 160 -12.74 -12.31 -15.85
C VAL A 160 -11.99 -12.39 -14.53
N SER A 161 -12.06 -13.54 -13.88
CA SER A 161 -11.41 -13.77 -12.58
C SER A 161 -9.96 -14.26 -12.72
N ARG A 162 -9.74 -15.28 -13.56
CA ARG A 162 -8.44 -15.91 -13.77
C ARG A 162 -8.40 -16.64 -15.11
N GLU A 163 -7.20 -16.73 -15.68
CA GLU A 163 -6.86 -17.69 -16.74
C GLU A 163 -6.78 -19.11 -16.18
N VAL A 164 -7.37 -20.05 -16.91
CA VAL A 164 -7.46 -21.47 -16.56
C VAL A 164 -7.00 -22.27 -17.76
N ASP A 165 -6.09 -23.22 -17.54
CA ASP A 165 -5.74 -24.22 -18.55
C ASP A 165 -6.90 -25.21 -18.68
N GLY A 166 -7.33 -25.52 -19.91
CA GLY A 166 -8.35 -26.52 -20.19
C GLY A 166 -8.13 -27.85 -19.46
N GLY A 167 -6.87 -28.25 -19.24
CA GLY A 167 -6.53 -29.45 -18.47
C GLY A 167 -7.05 -29.46 -17.02
N GLN A 168 -7.27 -28.29 -16.41
CA GLN A 168 -7.79 -28.16 -15.04
C GLN A 168 -9.31 -28.40 -14.96
N VAL A 169 -10.01 -28.35 -16.10
CA VAL A 169 -11.48 -28.47 -16.20
C VAL A 169 -11.88 -29.73 -16.99
N GLY A 170 -10.93 -30.66 -17.22
CA GLY A 170 -11.18 -31.90 -17.95
C GLY A 170 -11.27 -31.73 -19.47
N LEU A 171 -10.76 -30.61 -20.01
CA LEU A 171 -10.60 -30.38 -21.45
C LEU A 171 -9.16 -30.65 -21.88
N GLU A 172 -8.91 -30.56 -23.18
CA GLU A 172 -7.56 -30.75 -23.74
C GLU A 172 -6.56 -29.78 -23.08
N PRO A 173 -5.43 -30.29 -22.55
CA PRO A 173 -4.38 -29.47 -21.95
C PRO A 173 -3.79 -28.48 -22.97
N GLY A 174 -3.50 -27.25 -22.53
CA GLY A 174 -2.92 -26.20 -23.37
C GLY A 174 -3.96 -25.34 -24.10
N ARG A 175 -5.25 -25.53 -23.82
CA ARG A 175 -6.29 -24.61 -24.28
C ARG A 175 -6.45 -23.48 -23.27
N ASP A 176 -6.16 -22.26 -23.70
CA ASP A 176 -6.38 -21.06 -22.87
C ASP A 176 -7.88 -20.84 -22.65
N MET A 177 -8.28 -20.86 -21.38
CA MET A 177 -9.66 -20.59 -20.96
C MET A 177 -9.69 -19.51 -19.90
N TYR A 178 -10.85 -18.86 -19.77
CA TYR A 178 -11.06 -17.81 -18.78
C TYR A 178 -12.21 -18.19 -17.86
N ALA A 179 -11.96 -18.19 -16.55
CA ALA A 179 -13.02 -18.33 -15.56
C ALA A 179 -13.74 -16.99 -15.39
N ILE A 180 -15.01 -16.96 -15.79
CA ILE A 180 -15.85 -15.76 -15.75
C ILE A 180 -16.89 -15.85 -14.65
N TYR A 181 -17.19 -14.72 -14.01
CA TYR A 181 -18.31 -14.56 -13.09
C TYR A 181 -19.37 -13.68 -13.73
N VAL A 182 -20.60 -14.19 -13.83
CA VAL A 182 -21.76 -13.46 -14.35
C VAL A 182 -22.64 -13.09 -13.16
N SER A 183 -22.83 -11.80 -12.88
CA SER A 183 -23.82 -11.39 -11.87
C SER A 183 -25.20 -11.43 -12.52
N THR A 184 -26.03 -12.39 -12.08
CA THR A 184 -27.43 -12.50 -12.51
C THR A 184 -28.29 -11.42 -11.85
#